data_AF-A0A3D2I685-F1
#
_entry.id   AF-A0A3D2I685-F1
#
_cell.length_a   1.000
_cell.length_b   1.000
_cell.length_c   1.000
_cell.angle_alpha   90.00
_cell.angle_beta   90.00
_cell.angle_gamma   90.00
#
_symmetry.space_group_name_H-M   'P 1'
#
loop_
_entity.id
_entity.type
_entity.pdbx_description
1 polymer ?
#
loop_
_entity_poly.entity_id
_entity_poly.type
_entity_poly.pdbx_seq_one_letter_code
_entity_poly.pdbx_strand_id
1 'polypeptide(L)' 'MIDQLVEKIKKTKAPVVVGLDPMLSYIPEWILKDAISKYGETMEAAGEAIWVYNKGIVDAVYDLIPAVKPQIAMYEQFG' A
#
# COMPACT_ATOMS: atom_id res chain seq x y z
N MET A 1 -14.97 4.20 16.10
CA MET A 1 -14.57 3.99 14.70
C MET A 1 -15.26 4.97 13.75
N ILE A 2 -16.61 5.00 13.72
CA ILE A 2 -17.36 5.91 12.84
C ILE A 2 -17.05 7.39 13.13
N ASP A 3 -17.06 7.81 14.40
CA ASP A 3 -16.76 9.21 14.76
C ASP A 3 -15.36 9.64 14.33
N GLN A 4 -14.35 8.78 14.55
CA GLN A 4 -12.98 9.05 14.12
C GLN A 4 -12.87 9.23 12.60
N LEU A 5 -13.62 8.43 11.82
CA LEU A 5 -13.66 8.58 10.37
C LEU A 5 -14.31 9.92 9.98
N VAL A 6 -15.43 10.28 10.62
CA VAL A 6 -16.12 11.56 10.40
C VAL A 6 -15.21 12.74 10.73
N GLU A 7 -14.49 12.70 11.86
CA GLU A 7 -13.53 13.72 12.25
C GLU A 7 -12.40 13.87 11.23
N LYS A 8 -11.82 12.75 10.77
CA LYS A 8 -10.76 12.78 9.76
C LYS A 8 -11.25 13.32 8.42
N ILE A 9 -12.44 12.94 7.95
CA ILE A 9 -13.04 13.49 6.71
C ILE A 9 -13.17 15.01 6.81
N LYS A 10 -13.65 15.53 7.96
CA LYS A 10 -13.75 16.98 8.17
C LYS A 10 -12.39 17.67 8.17
N LYS A 11 -11.38 17.06 8.80
CA LYS A 11 -10.00 17.60 8.88
C LYS A 11 -9.33 17.66 7.52
N THR A 12 -9.38 16.58 6.74
CA THR A 12 -8.74 16.50 5.42
C THR A 12 -9.57 17.14 4.31
N LYS A 13 -10.85 17.40 4.56
CA LYS A 13 -11.85 17.86 3.58
C LYS A 13 -11.98 16.92 2.38
N ALA A 14 -11.66 15.64 2.58
CA ALA A 14 -11.55 14.65 1.53
C ALA A 14 -12.34 13.39 1.91
N PRO A 15 -13.58 13.20 1.42
CA PRO A 15 -14.36 11.98 1.64
C PRO A 15 -13.92 10.86 0.67
N VAL A 16 -12.60 10.64 0.55
CA VAL A 16 -11.99 9.65 -0.36
C VAL A 16 -11.14 8.65 0.43
N VAL A 17 -10.95 7.47 -0.13
CA VAL A 17 -10.15 6.40 0.48
C VAL A 17 -9.17 5.89 -0.58
N VAL A 18 -7.91 5.72 -0.21
CA VAL A 18 -6.92 5.11 -1.10
C VAL A 18 -6.98 3.59 -0.96
N GLY A 19 -7.11 2.90 -2.09
CA GLY A 19 -7.01 1.44 -2.16
C GLY A 19 -5.54 1.00 -2.12
N LEU A 20 -5.26 -0.03 -1.32
CA LEU A 20 -3.95 -0.70 -1.31
C LEU A 20 -4.16 -2.10 -1.87
N ASP A 21 -4.16 -2.19 -3.20
CA ASP A 21 -4.55 -3.37 -3.96
C ASP A 21 -3.36 -3.78 -4.87
N PRO A 22 -2.21 -4.19 -4.29
CA PRO A 22 -0.95 -4.35 -5.03
C PRO A 22 -0.99 -5.56 -5.97
N MET A 23 -0.49 -5.38 -7.19
CA MET A 23 -0.12 -6.46 -8.11
C MET A 23 1.34 -6.24 -8.50
N LEU A 24 2.12 -7.32 -8.70
CA LEU A 24 3.54 -7.17 -9.09
C LEU A 24 3.72 -6.33 -10.37
N SER A 25 2.74 -6.36 -11.28
CA SER A 25 2.72 -5.55 -12.51
C SER A 25 2.51 -4.05 -12.28
N TYR A 26 1.98 -3.63 -11.13
CA TYR A 26 1.82 -2.22 -10.76
C TYR A 26 3.03 -1.66 -10.04
N ILE A 27 3.89 -2.53 -9.50
CA ILE A 27 5.06 -2.11 -8.75
C ILE A 27 6.11 -1.55 -9.72
N PRO A 28 6.60 -0.32 -9.50
CA PRO A 28 7.70 0.22 -10.28
C PRO A 28 8.91 -0.73 -10.33
N GLU A 29 9.48 -0.93 -11.52
CA GLU A 29 10.56 -1.90 -11.73
C GLU A 29 11.74 -1.76 -10.77
N TRP A 30 12.06 -0.52 -10.37
CA TRP A 30 13.19 -0.26 -9.48
C TRP A 30 12.96 -0.82 -8.08
N ILE A 31 11.72 -0.85 -7.58
CA ILE A 31 11.38 -1.48 -6.28
C ILE A 31 11.55 -2.99 -6.40
N LEU A 32 11.03 -3.58 -7.48
CA LEU A 32 11.11 -5.02 -7.70
C LEU A 32 12.57 -5.49 -7.85
N LYS A 33 13.38 -4.76 -8.63
CA LYS A 33 14.81 -5.05 -8.82
C LYS A 33 15.59 -4.93 -7.51
N ASP A 34 15.31 -3.93 -6.69
CA ASP A 34 15.94 -3.77 -5.38
C ASP A 34 15.60 -4.96 -4.45
N ALA A 35 14.33 -5.35 -4.37
CA ALA A 35 13.90 -6.49 -3.56
C ALA A 35 14.53 -7.82 -4.04
N ILE A 36 14.52 -8.09 -5.34
CA ILE A 36 15.16 -9.29 -5.93
C ILE A 36 16.68 -9.29 -5.66
N SER A 37 17.34 -8.13 -5.71
CA SER A 37 18.78 -8.05 -5.43
C SER A 37 19.14 -8.42 -3.99
N LYS A 38 18.23 -8.19 -3.03
CA LYS A 38 18.43 -8.45 -1.61
C LYS A 38 18.02 -9.87 -1.21
N TYR A 39 16.92 -10.38 -1.78
CA TYR A 39 16.26 -11.60 -1.32
C TYR A 39 16.17 -12.71 -2.40
N GLY A 40 16.69 -12.46 -3.60
CA GLY A 40 16.57 -13.37 -4.75
C GLY A 40 15.16 -13.38 -5.36
N GLU A 41 14.91 -14.27 -6.32
CA GLU A 41 13.57 -14.49 -6.89
C GLU A 41 12.73 -15.36 -5.94
N THR A 42 12.34 -14.79 -4.80
CA THR A 42 11.66 -15.49 -3.70
C THR A 42 10.33 -14.81 -3.31
N MET A 43 9.48 -15.51 -2.56
CA MET A 43 8.27 -14.90 -1.96
C MET A 43 8.60 -13.75 -1.01
N GLU A 44 9.75 -13.81 -0.33
CA GLU A 44 10.24 -12.72 0.52
C GLU A 44 10.53 -11.46 -0.30
N ALA A 45 11.13 -11.59 -1.48
CA ALA A 45 11.32 -10.46 -2.39
C ALA A 45 9.99 -9.86 -2.87
N ALA A 46 8.99 -10.69 -3.17
CA ALA A 46 7.66 -10.22 -3.54
C ALA A 46 7.00 -9.46 -2.38
N GLY A 47 7.09 -9.99 -1.16
CA GLY A 47 6.60 -9.35 0.06
C GLY A 47 7.27 -8.00 0.33
N GLU A 48 8.59 -7.92 0.21
CA GLU A 48 9.35 -6.67 0.37
C GLU A 48 8.92 -5.63 -0.67
N ALA A 49 8.82 -6.02 -1.95
CA ALA A 49 8.40 -5.12 -3.00
C ALA A 49 6.99 -4.55 -2.77
N ILE A 50 6.05 -5.41 -2.34
CA ILE A 50 4.68 -5.02 -1.98
C ILE A 50 4.68 -4.06 -0.79
N TRP A 51 5.48 -4.35 0.24
CA TRP A 51 5.59 -3.51 1.43
C TRP A 51 6.14 -2.12 1.10
N VAL A 52 7.26 -2.03 0.38
CA VAL A 52 7.87 -0.75 -0.04
C VAL A 52 6.88 0.06 -0.88
N TYR A 53 6.20 -0.58 -1.83
CA TYR A 53 5.22 0.08 -2.69
C TYR A 53 4.05 0.67 -1.89
N ASN A 54 3.41 -0.12 -1.03
CA ASN A 54 2.30 0.34 -0.20
C ASN A 54 2.72 1.40 0.81
N LYS A 55 3.88 1.24 1.45
CA LYS A 55 4.43 2.24 2.36
C LYS A 55 4.65 3.57 1.64
N GLY A 56 5.21 3.56 0.44
CA GLY A 56 5.39 4.76 -0.37
C GLY A 56 4.07 5.47 -0.68
N ILE A 57 3.01 4.72 -0.99
CA ILE A 57 1.66 5.28 -1.18
C ILE A 57 1.17 5.93 0.11
N VAL A 58 1.23 5.22 1.24
CA VAL A 58 0.78 5.73 2.54
C VAL A 58 1.55 6.99 2.94
N ASP A 59 2.87 6.97 2.86
CA ASP A 59 3.75 8.09 3.18
C ASP A 59 3.42 9.34 2.32
N ALA A 60 2.95 9.15 1.09
CA ALA A 60 2.58 10.24 0.19
C ALA A 60 1.18 10.81 0.42
N VAL A 61 0.28 10.10 1.13
CA VAL A 61 -1.14 10.47 1.20
C VAL A 61 -1.70 10.58 2.62
N TYR A 62 -0.97 10.16 3.66
CA TYR A 62 -1.50 10.00 5.03
C TYR A 62 -2.08 11.28 5.64
N ASP A 63 -1.63 12.46 5.21
CA ASP A 63 -2.12 13.77 5.63
C ASP A 63 -3.26 14.32 4.73
N LEU A 64 -3.46 13.73 3.56
CA LEU A 64 -4.45 14.13 2.56
C LEU A 64 -5.77 13.36 2.68
N ILE A 65 -5.76 12.12 3.19
CA ILE A 65 -6.92 11.24 3.20
C ILE A 65 -7.30 10.76 4.61
N PRO A 66 -8.58 10.43 4.85
CA PRO A 66 -9.04 9.95 6.15
C PRO A 66 -8.70 8.48 6.42
N ALA A 67 -8.56 7.64 5.38
CA ALA A 67 -8.38 6.19 5.52
C ALA A 67 -7.78 5.54 4.27
N VAL A 68 -7.28 4.32 4.44
CA VAL A 68 -6.85 3.39 3.38
C VAL A 68 -7.69 2.12 3.41
N LYS A 69 -7.79 1.41 2.28
CA LYS A 69 -8.53 0.14 2.14
C LYS A 69 -7.65 -0.93 1.50
N PRO A 70 -6.97 -1.78 2.29
CA PRO A 70 -6.28 -2.96 1.78
C PRO A 70 -7.26 -3.98 1.18
N GLN A 71 -6.95 -4.52 -0.01
CA GLN A 71 -7.68 -5.66 -0.58
C GLN A 71 -6.98 -6.97 -0.26
N ILE A 72 -7.48 -7.71 0.74
CA ILE A 72 -6.83 -8.93 1.26
C ILE A 72 -6.51 -9.97 0.19
N ALA A 73 -7.41 -10.15 -0.79
CA ALA A 73 -7.22 -11.11 -1.87
C ALA A 73 -5.98 -10.85 -2.75
N MET A 74 -5.45 -9.62 -2.75
CA MET A 74 -4.22 -9.27 -3.46
C MET A 74 -2.96 -9.62 -2.66
N TYR A 75 -3.06 -9.81 -1.34
CA TYR A 75 -1.92 -10.15 -0.48
C TYR A 75 -1.81 -11.68 -0.31
N GLU A 76 -2.93 -12.38 -0.20
CA GLU A 76 -2.97 -13.85 -0.03
C GLU A 76 -2.31 -14.63 -1.18
N GLN A 77 -2.11 -13.99 -2.34
CA GLN A 77 -1.43 -14.60 -3.49
C GLN A 77 0.07 -14.85 -3.24
N PHE A 78 0.64 -14.25 -2.20
CA PHE A 78 2.09 -14.24 -1.94
C PHE A 78 2.52 -15.04 -0.70
N GLY A 79 1.59 -15.75 -0.05
CA GLY A 79 1.86 -16.60 1.11
C GLY A 79 1.30 -16.06 2.42
#